data_AF-A0A1F5L0M7-F1
#
_entry.id   AF-A0A1F5L0M7-F1
#
_cell.length_a   1.000
_cell.length_b   1.000
_cell.length_c   1.000
_cell.angle_alpha   90.00
_cell.angle_beta   90.00
_cell.angle_gamma   90.00
#
_symmetry.space_group_name_H-M   'P 1'
#
loop_
_entity.id
_entity.type
_entity.pdbx_description
1 polymer ?
#
loop_
_entity_poly.entity_id
_entity_poly.type
_entity_poly.pdbx_seq_one_letter_code
_entity_poly.pdbx_strand_id
1 'polypeptide(L)'
;MGDFRGFIHGLTSSARQILHNELLFTVENGLVPAIPWQAIYDDPTETAHGWNFLKDTRTPWPVDGEQWLIGRVRQHGSPVRQRFIESSAGRLPYFREKLAIAIHVSGGQPARAPELLSIRHCNTDSGGRRNVFIEDGLVVFVSQYHKGFYASNDTKVIHRYLPREVGELVVYYLWLVLPFTRRLEAYVAKVRRLDGVEEIKSKIRQAYLWGPDPGTGRDWSSDRLREVLKRETTIGLNGQAIHLNAYRDIAIGISRRFIRPSSAAHLSHVAGMIYSRGITEQPGFVSTDDGGAESALGLAQFSPWQKEAEIGRTERRWQL
;
A
#
# COMPACT_ATOMS: atom_id res chain seq x y z
N MET A 1 1.32 26.60 8.61
CA MET A 1 2.12 25.67 7.77
C MET A 1 3.32 25.06 8.50
N GLY A 2 3.97 25.75 9.46
CA GLY A 2 5.07 25.18 10.26
C GLY A 2 4.68 23.89 10.97
N ASP A 3 3.59 23.91 11.76
CA ASP A 3 3.08 22.74 12.48
C ASP A 3 2.78 21.56 11.55
N PHE A 4 2.19 21.83 10.38
CA PHE A 4 1.88 20.78 9.40
C PHE A 4 3.13 20.13 8.80
N ARG A 5 4.19 20.91 8.53
CA ARG A 5 5.49 20.36 8.12
C ARG A 5 6.12 19.55 9.26
N GLY A 6 6.07 20.07 10.49
CA GLY A 6 6.54 19.38 11.69
C GLY A 6 5.84 18.03 11.88
N PHE A 7 4.52 17.99 11.72
CA PHE A 7 3.73 16.76 11.73
C PHE A 7 4.21 15.75 10.68
N ILE A 8 4.39 16.15 9.42
CA ILE A 8 4.86 15.24 8.37
C ILE A 8 6.25 14.69 8.71
N HIS A 9 7.20 15.57 9.09
CA HIS A 9 8.55 15.13 9.47
C HIS A 9 8.53 14.20 10.69
N GLY A 10 7.72 14.50 11.71
CA GLY A 10 7.56 13.68 12.90
C GLY A 10 6.95 12.32 12.59
N LEU A 11 5.91 12.27 11.75
CA LEU A 11 5.25 11.04 11.32
C LEU A 11 6.22 10.14 10.54
N THR A 12 6.91 10.69 9.54
CA THR A 12 7.89 9.93 8.74
C THR A 12 9.07 9.46 9.60
N SER A 13 9.57 10.30 10.51
CA SER A 13 10.65 9.93 11.43
C SER A 13 10.24 8.83 12.39
N SER A 14 9.02 8.90 12.94
CA SER A 14 8.47 7.86 13.81
C SER A 14 8.28 6.53 13.06
N ALA A 15 7.76 6.56 11.84
CA ALA A 15 7.65 5.36 11.00
C ALA A 15 9.04 4.74 10.70
N ARG A 16 10.04 5.59 10.38
CA ARG A 16 11.43 5.15 10.16
C ARG A 16 12.02 4.51 11.42
N GLN A 17 11.79 5.08 12.60
CA GLN A 17 12.27 4.51 13.87
C GLN A 17 11.68 3.13 14.12
N ILE A 18 10.36 2.93 13.94
CA ILE A 18 9.75 1.61 14.11
C ILE A 18 10.35 0.61 13.10
N LEU A 19 10.49 1.02 11.83
CA LEU A 19 11.08 0.18 10.79
C LEU A 19 12.49 -0.29 11.16
N HIS A 20 13.40 0.64 11.44
CA HIS A 20 14.79 0.32 11.71
C HIS A 20 14.97 -0.39 13.05
N ASN A 21 14.41 0.15 14.13
CA ASN A 21 14.70 -0.33 15.48
C ASN A 21 13.92 -1.60 15.84
N GLU A 22 12.73 -1.79 15.26
CA GLU A 22 11.80 -2.83 15.71
C GLU A 22 11.44 -3.87 14.64
N LEU A 23 11.64 -3.57 13.35
CA LEU A 23 11.26 -4.49 12.26
C LEU A 23 12.44 -5.03 11.44
N LEU A 24 13.57 -4.31 11.35
CA LEU A 24 14.75 -4.73 10.57
C LEU A 24 15.81 -5.48 11.41
N PHE A 25 15.53 -5.73 12.69
CA PHE A 25 16.40 -6.47 13.60
C PHE A 25 17.86 -5.95 13.60
N THR A 26 18.04 -4.64 13.77
CA THR A 26 19.35 -3.98 13.77
C THR A 26 20.06 -4.08 15.12
N VAL A 27 20.12 -5.28 15.70
CA VAL A 27 20.92 -5.54 16.91
C VAL A 27 22.40 -5.27 16.59
N GLU A 28 23.12 -4.58 17.49
CA GLU A 28 24.57 -4.30 17.42
C GLU A 28 25.06 -3.61 16.13
N ASN A 29 24.44 -2.49 15.73
CA ASN A 29 24.89 -1.65 14.60
C ASN A 29 24.93 -2.36 13.23
N GLY A 30 24.30 -3.52 13.08
CA GLY A 30 24.34 -4.23 11.81
C GLY A 30 23.62 -3.43 10.71
N LEU A 31 24.41 -2.99 9.71
CA LEU A 31 23.98 -2.10 8.64
C LEU A 31 22.77 -2.64 7.87
N VAL A 32 21.80 -1.77 7.61
CA VAL A 32 20.70 -2.07 6.68
C VAL A 32 21.22 -1.86 5.26
N PRO A 33 20.98 -2.80 4.33
CA PRO A 33 21.48 -2.69 2.97
C PRO A 33 20.87 -1.47 2.26
N ALA A 34 21.69 -0.71 1.53
CA ALA A 34 21.22 0.47 0.82
C ALA A 34 20.32 0.10 -0.37
N ILE A 35 19.30 0.92 -0.61
CA ILE A 35 18.44 0.81 -1.80
C ILE A 35 19.20 1.37 -3.01
N PRO A 36 19.36 0.63 -4.13
CA PRO A 36 20.07 1.09 -5.31
C PRO A 36 19.19 2.03 -6.17
N TRP A 37 18.75 3.16 -5.62
CA TRP A 37 17.72 4.04 -6.23
C TRP A 37 17.94 4.41 -7.70
N GLN A 38 19.19 4.63 -8.11
CA GLN A 38 19.55 5.00 -9.48
C GLN A 38 19.53 3.82 -10.47
N ALA A 39 19.40 2.59 -9.98
CA ALA A 39 19.47 1.35 -10.74
C ALA A 39 18.28 0.41 -10.44
N ILE A 40 17.19 0.92 -9.85
CA ILE A 40 15.96 0.14 -9.73
C ILE A 40 15.28 0.11 -11.10
N TYR A 41 15.06 -1.10 -11.59
CA TYR A 41 14.25 -1.37 -12.77
C TYR A 41 12.86 -1.85 -12.34
N ASP A 42 11.85 -1.42 -13.08
CA ASP A 42 10.49 -1.89 -12.92
C ASP A 42 9.84 -2.00 -14.30
N ASP A 43 9.51 -3.21 -14.74
CA ASP A 43 8.76 -3.43 -15.97
C ASP A 43 7.25 -3.33 -15.70
N PRO A 44 6.57 -2.27 -16.18
CA PRO A 44 5.13 -2.09 -15.97
C PRO A 44 4.27 -2.97 -16.88
N THR A 45 4.87 -3.53 -17.92
CA THR A 45 4.19 -4.40 -18.89
C THR A 45 4.11 -5.84 -18.42
N GLU A 46 5.00 -6.25 -17.52
CA GLU A 46 5.03 -7.60 -16.95
C GLU A 46 3.78 -7.93 -16.13
N THR A 47 3.18 -9.08 -16.44
CA THR A 47 1.89 -9.56 -15.94
C THR A 47 1.98 -10.82 -15.10
N ALA A 48 3.15 -11.45 -15.00
CA ALA A 48 3.36 -12.69 -14.26
C ALA A 48 2.84 -12.63 -12.82
N HIS A 49 2.31 -13.76 -12.34
CA HIS A 49 1.80 -13.90 -11.00
C HIS A 49 2.82 -13.47 -9.94
N GLY A 50 2.38 -12.64 -8.99
CA GLY A 50 3.22 -12.16 -7.90
C GLY A 50 4.36 -11.27 -8.34
N TRP A 51 4.39 -10.78 -9.59
CA TRP A 51 5.41 -9.86 -10.06
C TRP A 51 5.30 -8.48 -9.41
N ASN A 52 6.47 -7.92 -9.06
CA ASN A 52 6.70 -6.53 -8.68
C ASN A 52 8.16 -6.16 -8.98
N PHE A 53 8.53 -4.88 -8.81
CA PHE A 53 9.87 -4.38 -9.12
C PHE A 53 11.01 -5.11 -8.38
N LEU A 54 10.74 -5.76 -7.23
CA LEU A 54 11.76 -6.53 -6.51
C LEU A 54 12.17 -7.80 -7.25
N LYS A 55 11.34 -8.28 -8.17
CA LYS A 55 11.61 -9.48 -9.00
C LYS A 55 12.32 -9.15 -10.32
N ASP A 56 12.52 -7.88 -10.64
CA ASP A 56 13.25 -7.48 -11.83
C ASP A 56 14.75 -7.74 -11.66
N THR A 57 15.25 -8.75 -12.38
CA THR A 57 16.63 -9.25 -12.26
C THR A 57 17.69 -8.24 -12.71
N ARG A 58 17.29 -7.16 -13.39
CA ARG A 58 18.20 -6.07 -13.78
C ARG A 58 18.56 -5.16 -12.61
N THR A 59 17.75 -5.15 -11.54
CA THR A 59 18.04 -4.35 -10.35
C THR A 59 19.15 -5.03 -9.53
N PRO A 60 20.28 -4.35 -9.26
CA PRO A 60 21.39 -4.93 -8.51
C PRO A 60 21.16 -4.83 -7.00
N TRP A 61 20.19 -5.59 -6.49
CA TRP A 61 19.93 -5.64 -5.04
C TRP A 61 21.16 -6.18 -4.30
N PRO A 62 21.65 -5.49 -3.24
CA PRO A 62 22.88 -5.90 -2.55
C PRO A 62 22.72 -7.16 -1.71
N VAL A 63 21.49 -7.58 -1.43
CA VAL A 63 21.16 -8.80 -0.68
C VAL A 63 19.89 -9.43 -1.24
N ASP A 64 19.73 -10.73 -1.02
CA ASP A 64 18.46 -11.42 -1.22
C ASP A 64 17.48 -11.02 -0.10
N GLY A 65 16.52 -10.15 -0.41
CA GLY A 65 15.55 -9.63 0.57
C GLY A 65 14.64 -10.70 1.18
N GLU A 66 14.39 -11.77 0.44
CA GLU A 66 13.61 -12.92 0.90
C GLU A 66 14.33 -13.70 2.02
N GLN A 67 15.66 -13.68 2.05
CA GLN A 67 16.47 -14.42 3.02
C GLN A 67 17.14 -13.53 4.07
N TRP A 68 17.36 -12.25 3.77
CA TRP A 68 18.21 -11.37 4.57
C TRP A 68 17.79 -11.30 6.04
N LEU A 69 16.53 -10.94 6.31
CA LEU A 69 16.06 -10.76 7.69
C LEU A 69 15.98 -12.10 8.44
N ILE A 70 15.58 -13.19 7.76
CA ILE A 70 15.56 -14.54 8.34
C ILE A 70 16.97 -15.01 8.71
N GLY A 71 17.94 -14.80 7.81
CA GLY A 71 19.33 -15.15 8.04
C GLY A 71 19.86 -14.46 9.29
N ARG A 72 19.62 -13.16 9.43
CA ARG A 72 19.99 -12.38 10.62
C ARG A 72 19.34 -12.93 11.89
N VAL A 73 18.02 -13.10 11.89
CA VAL A 73 17.30 -13.60 13.06
C VAL A 73 17.76 -15.00 13.50
N ARG A 74 18.17 -15.86 12.55
CA ARG A 74 18.69 -17.20 12.82
C ARG A 74 20.07 -17.24 13.45
N GLN A 75 20.86 -16.17 13.33
CA GLN A 75 22.20 -16.08 13.93
C GLN A 75 22.15 -15.92 15.46
N HIS A 76 20.99 -15.60 16.03
CA HIS A 76 20.83 -15.40 17.48
C HIS A 76 20.11 -16.55 18.17
N GLY A 77 20.45 -16.75 19.44
CA GLY A 77 19.83 -17.76 20.30
C GLY A 77 18.34 -17.52 20.55
N SER A 78 17.66 -18.56 21.08
CA SER A 78 16.19 -18.59 21.22
C SER A 78 15.57 -17.38 21.95
N PRO A 79 16.11 -16.90 23.09
CA PRO A 79 15.47 -15.79 23.81
C PRO A 79 15.43 -14.47 23.01
N VAL A 80 16.50 -14.17 22.27
CA VAL A 80 16.59 -12.96 21.45
C VAL A 80 15.67 -13.07 20.24
N ARG A 81 15.71 -14.23 19.57
CA ARG A 81 14.86 -14.52 18.40
C ARG A 81 13.37 -14.46 18.73
N GLN A 82 12.93 -15.11 19.81
CA GLN A 82 11.51 -15.11 20.22
C GLN A 82 11.03 -13.71 20.56
N ARG A 83 11.82 -12.95 21.34
CA ARG A 83 11.50 -11.56 21.69
C ARG A 83 11.32 -10.69 20.45
N PHE A 84 12.20 -10.83 19.45
CA PHE A 84 12.06 -10.07 18.21
C PHE A 84 10.82 -10.47 17.41
N ILE A 85 10.52 -11.77 17.32
CA ILE A 85 9.31 -12.25 16.63
C ILE A 85 8.04 -11.68 17.27
N GLU A 86 7.96 -11.74 18.60
CA GLU A 86 6.83 -11.21 19.36
C GLU A 86 6.73 -9.68 19.23
N SER A 87 7.85 -8.96 19.38
CA SER A 87 7.86 -7.50 19.27
C SER A 87 7.51 -7.04 17.85
N SER A 88 8.08 -7.65 16.82
CA SER A 88 7.83 -7.28 15.42
C SER A 88 6.38 -7.52 15.02
N ALA A 89 5.76 -8.62 15.48
CA ALA A 89 4.33 -8.87 15.28
C ALA A 89 3.46 -7.77 15.92
N GLY A 90 3.80 -7.34 17.14
CA GLY A 90 3.10 -6.25 17.81
C GLY A 90 3.33 -4.87 17.19
N ARG A 91 4.48 -4.64 16.56
CA ARG A 91 4.88 -3.32 16.00
C ARG A 91 4.52 -3.12 14.54
N LEU A 92 4.41 -4.19 13.75
CA LEU A 92 4.07 -4.08 12.34
C LEU A 92 2.74 -3.36 12.07
N PRO A 93 1.65 -3.60 12.83
CA PRO A 93 0.40 -2.84 12.67
C PRO A 93 0.61 -1.33 12.84
N TYR A 94 1.33 -0.92 13.89
CA TYR A 94 1.62 0.50 14.14
C TYR A 94 2.49 1.13 13.04
N PHE A 95 3.47 0.39 12.52
CA PHE A 95 4.25 0.83 11.37
C PHE A 95 3.37 1.03 10.14
N ARG A 96 2.53 0.04 9.78
CA ARG A 96 1.60 0.13 8.64
C ARG A 96 0.61 1.29 8.81
N GLU A 97 0.12 1.54 10.02
CA GLU A 97 -0.69 2.70 10.38
C GLU A 97 0.00 4.02 10.07
N LYS A 98 1.22 4.22 10.55
CA LYS A 98 1.97 5.44 10.25
C LYS A 98 2.33 5.56 8.77
N LEU A 99 2.70 4.46 8.12
CA LEU A 99 3.00 4.42 6.69
C LEU A 99 1.78 4.81 5.86
N ALA A 100 0.59 4.29 6.19
CA ALA A 100 -0.66 4.62 5.51
C ALA A 100 -0.97 6.13 5.59
N ILE A 101 -0.81 6.74 6.78
CA ILE A 101 -1.00 8.18 6.93
C ILE A 101 0.09 8.96 6.20
N ALA A 102 1.35 8.54 6.28
CA ALA A 102 2.46 9.20 5.58
C ALA A 102 2.22 9.23 4.06
N ILE A 103 1.82 8.11 3.48
CA ILE A 103 1.39 8.02 2.07
C ILE A 103 0.23 8.98 1.80
N HIS A 104 -0.83 8.90 2.63
CA HIS A 104 -2.05 9.66 2.42
C HIS A 104 -1.81 11.18 2.43
N VAL A 105 -0.92 11.66 3.31
CA VAL A 105 -0.69 13.10 3.50
C VAL A 105 0.47 13.68 2.70
N SER A 106 1.27 12.84 2.05
CA SER A 106 2.46 13.29 1.30
C SER A 106 2.48 12.86 -0.17
N GLY A 107 1.66 11.89 -0.58
CA GLY A 107 1.56 11.40 -1.96
C GLY A 107 0.74 12.30 -2.91
N GLY A 108 0.69 13.61 -2.65
CA GLY A 108 -0.09 14.58 -3.43
C GLY A 108 -1.57 14.61 -3.06
N GLN A 109 -2.46 14.67 -4.07
CA GLN A 109 -3.90 14.65 -3.82
C GLN A 109 -4.31 13.35 -3.11
N PRO A 110 -5.03 13.40 -1.98
CA PRO A 110 -5.31 12.21 -1.20
C PRO A 110 -6.28 11.27 -1.92
N ALA A 111 -5.91 9.99 -2.00
CA ALA A 111 -6.81 8.90 -2.37
C ALA A 111 -7.94 8.77 -1.33
N ARG A 112 -9.12 8.30 -1.75
CA ARG A 112 -10.15 7.90 -0.78
C ARG A 112 -9.66 6.70 0.03
N ALA A 113 -10.24 6.49 1.22
CA ALA A 113 -9.88 5.35 2.06
C ALA A 113 -9.94 4.00 1.30
N PRO A 114 -11.02 3.67 0.56
CA PRO A 114 -11.06 2.42 -0.20
C PRO A 114 -9.99 2.32 -1.29
N GLU A 115 -9.71 3.43 -1.99
CA GLU A 115 -8.69 3.49 -3.05
C GLU A 115 -7.27 3.28 -2.47
N LEU A 116 -6.99 3.87 -1.29
CA LEU A 116 -5.73 3.66 -0.58
C LEU A 116 -5.60 2.22 -0.09
N LEU A 117 -6.66 1.68 0.52
CA LEU A 117 -6.66 0.33 1.09
C LEU A 117 -6.63 -0.76 0.00
N SER A 118 -7.07 -0.47 -1.21
CA SER A 118 -7.00 -1.40 -2.35
C SER A 118 -5.63 -1.47 -3.05
N ILE A 119 -4.61 -0.74 -2.58
CA ILE A 119 -3.27 -0.76 -3.21
C ILE A 119 -2.67 -2.17 -3.12
N ARG A 120 -2.43 -2.77 -4.29
CA ARG A 120 -1.67 -4.02 -4.45
C ARG A 120 -0.21 -3.74 -4.73
N HIS A 121 0.69 -4.48 -4.09
CA HIS A 121 2.13 -4.37 -4.36
C HIS A 121 2.64 -5.40 -5.37
N CYS A 122 1.87 -6.45 -5.67
CA CYS A 122 2.24 -7.45 -6.68
C CYS A 122 1.04 -7.84 -7.55
N ASN A 123 1.34 -8.36 -8.75
CA ASN A 123 0.34 -8.88 -9.68
C ASN A 123 -0.35 -10.14 -9.11
N THR A 124 -1.58 -10.41 -9.53
CA THR A 124 -2.35 -11.60 -9.14
C THR A 124 -3.13 -12.15 -10.34
N ASP A 125 -3.40 -13.46 -10.37
CA ASP A 125 -4.07 -14.11 -11.51
C ASP A 125 -5.50 -13.62 -11.72
N SER A 126 -6.23 -13.36 -10.62
CA SER A 126 -7.67 -13.03 -10.65
C SER A 126 -7.98 -11.63 -10.12
N GLY A 127 -7.01 -10.96 -9.50
CA GLY A 127 -7.19 -9.64 -8.88
C GLY A 127 -6.60 -8.49 -9.70
N GLY A 128 -5.92 -8.78 -10.81
CA GLY A 128 -5.36 -7.76 -11.69
C GLY A 128 -3.93 -7.33 -11.35
N ARG A 129 -3.44 -6.33 -12.10
CA ARG A 129 -2.08 -5.77 -11.95
C ARG A 129 -1.89 -5.07 -10.60
N ARG A 130 -0.61 -4.98 -10.20
CA ARG A 130 -0.16 -4.20 -9.05
C ARG A 130 -0.46 -2.71 -9.22
N ASN A 131 -0.46 -1.99 -8.11
CA ASN A 131 -0.62 -0.53 -8.05
C ASN A 131 0.69 0.19 -7.66
N VAL A 132 1.69 -0.54 -7.17
CA VAL A 132 2.99 0.01 -6.76
C VAL A 132 4.01 -0.16 -7.88
N PHE A 133 4.60 0.95 -8.30
CA PHE A 133 5.60 1.00 -9.36
C PHE A 133 6.79 1.89 -8.98
N ILE A 134 7.88 1.78 -9.74
CA ILE A 134 9.04 2.67 -9.68
C ILE A 134 9.16 3.45 -10.98
N GLU A 135 9.25 4.77 -10.89
CA GLU A 135 9.44 5.67 -12.04
C GLU A 135 10.44 6.77 -11.64
N ASP A 136 11.50 6.97 -12.43
CA ASP A 136 12.60 7.91 -12.16
C ASP A 136 13.16 7.78 -10.72
N GLY A 137 13.27 6.52 -10.28
CA GLY A 137 13.71 6.17 -8.94
C GLY A 137 12.72 6.54 -7.84
N LEU A 138 11.53 7.06 -8.10
CA LEU A 138 10.49 7.34 -7.10
C LEU A 138 9.48 6.20 -7.03
N VAL A 139 8.87 6.02 -5.85
CA VAL A 139 7.73 5.11 -5.69
C VAL A 139 6.47 5.81 -6.16
N VAL A 140 5.71 5.16 -7.03
CA VAL A 140 4.47 5.67 -7.61
C VAL A 140 3.33 4.72 -7.31
N PHE A 141 2.23 5.25 -6.78
CA PHE A 141 0.97 4.53 -6.67
C PHE A 141 0.04 4.91 -7.82
N VAL A 142 -0.36 3.90 -8.59
CA VAL A 142 -1.26 4.05 -9.72
C VAL A 142 -2.61 3.45 -9.33
N SER A 143 -3.60 4.33 -9.18
CA SER A 143 -4.99 3.96 -8.88
C SER A 143 -5.90 4.35 -10.02
N GLN A 144 -6.88 3.50 -10.35
CA GLN A 144 -7.95 3.86 -11.27
C GLN A 144 -9.16 4.39 -10.51
N TYR A 145 -9.80 5.41 -11.08
CA TYR A 145 -10.96 6.07 -10.51
C TYR A 145 -12.14 6.05 -11.49
N HIS A 146 -13.27 5.48 -11.06
CA HIS A 146 -14.45 5.19 -11.91
C HIS A 146 -15.64 6.15 -11.73
N LYS A 147 -15.44 7.41 -11.30
CA LYS A 147 -16.60 8.34 -11.19
C LYS A 147 -17.08 8.75 -12.58
N GLY A 148 -18.26 8.27 -12.94
CA GLY A 148 -18.90 8.54 -14.23
C GLY A 148 -18.78 7.40 -15.25
N PHE A 149 -18.22 6.23 -14.89
CA PHE A 149 -18.05 5.12 -15.83
C PHE A 149 -19.35 4.74 -16.56
N TYR A 150 -20.45 4.60 -15.83
CA TYR A 150 -21.78 4.32 -16.39
C TYR A 150 -22.38 5.46 -17.23
N ALA A 151 -21.80 6.66 -17.20
CA ALA A 151 -22.29 7.82 -17.95
C ALA A 151 -21.37 8.25 -19.10
N SER A 152 -20.06 7.93 -19.06
CA SER A 152 -19.09 8.48 -20.01
C SER A 152 -17.93 7.55 -20.40
N ASN A 153 -17.90 6.30 -19.93
CA ASN A 153 -16.80 5.34 -20.18
C ASN A 153 -15.38 5.89 -19.88
N ASP A 154 -15.27 6.84 -18.95
CA ASP A 154 -14.02 7.54 -18.63
C ASP A 154 -13.36 6.92 -17.39
N THR A 155 -12.31 6.13 -17.58
CA THR A 155 -11.48 5.59 -16.48
C THR A 155 -10.30 6.53 -16.25
N LYS A 156 -10.34 7.27 -15.14
CA LYS A 156 -9.25 8.19 -14.79
C LYS A 156 -8.15 7.46 -14.05
N VAL A 157 -6.97 7.41 -14.64
CA VAL A 157 -5.77 6.89 -13.98
C VAL A 157 -5.09 8.01 -13.22
N ILE A 158 -4.83 7.77 -11.93
CA ILE A 158 -4.21 8.74 -11.04
C ILE A 158 -2.88 8.18 -10.54
N HIS A 159 -1.81 8.90 -10.87
CA HIS A 159 -0.46 8.64 -10.41
C HIS A 159 -0.19 9.46 -9.15
N ARG A 160 0.36 8.82 -8.12
CA ARG A 160 0.71 9.44 -6.83
C ARG A 160 2.16 9.14 -6.52
N TYR A 161 3.03 10.10 -6.79
CA TYR A 161 4.45 10.02 -6.48
C TYR A 161 4.66 10.26 -5.00
N LEU A 162 5.37 9.36 -4.34
CA LEU A 162 5.75 9.51 -2.95
C LEU A 162 7.06 10.30 -2.84
N PRO A 163 7.20 11.19 -1.84
CA PRO A 163 8.50 11.75 -1.49
C PRO A 163 9.51 10.64 -1.18
N ARG A 164 10.79 10.89 -1.46
CA ARG A 164 11.91 9.94 -1.30
C ARG A 164 11.88 9.24 0.06
N GLU A 165 11.62 9.99 1.13
CA GLU A 165 11.64 9.53 2.51
C GLU A 165 10.49 8.56 2.81
N VAL A 166 9.33 8.72 2.18
CA VAL A 166 8.19 7.81 2.34
C VAL A 166 8.32 6.62 1.40
N GLY A 167 8.81 6.83 0.18
CA GLY A 167 9.14 5.77 -0.76
C GLY A 167 10.18 4.79 -0.20
N GLU A 168 11.18 5.28 0.52
CA GLU A 168 12.17 4.48 1.25
C GLU A 168 11.49 3.51 2.23
N LEU A 169 10.53 3.99 3.03
CA LEU A 169 9.79 3.14 3.96
C LEU A 169 9.01 2.05 3.24
N VAL A 170 8.39 2.37 2.09
CA VAL A 170 7.67 1.39 1.26
C VAL A 170 8.62 0.34 0.71
N VAL A 171 9.76 0.75 0.14
CA VAL A 171 10.72 -0.19 -0.47
C VAL A 171 11.30 -1.12 0.59
N TYR A 172 11.80 -0.62 1.74
CA TYR A 172 12.30 -1.49 2.80
C TYR A 172 11.22 -2.41 3.37
N TYR A 173 10.00 -1.90 3.51
CA TYR A 173 8.89 -2.73 3.95
C TYR A 173 8.64 -3.90 3.00
N LEU A 174 8.51 -3.64 1.70
CA LEU A 174 8.27 -4.67 0.69
C LEU A 174 9.46 -5.61 0.51
N TRP A 175 10.69 -5.09 0.59
CA TRP A 175 11.92 -5.82 0.29
C TRP A 175 12.38 -6.72 1.44
N LEU A 176 12.33 -6.25 2.68
CA LEU A 176 12.97 -6.93 3.82
C LEU A 176 11.98 -7.39 4.89
N VAL A 177 10.96 -6.58 5.21
CA VAL A 177 10.04 -6.87 6.32
C VAL A 177 8.91 -7.80 5.87
N LEU A 178 8.24 -7.48 4.76
CA LEU A 178 7.09 -8.23 4.27
C LEU A 178 7.41 -9.71 3.98
N PRO A 179 8.52 -10.07 3.31
CA PRO A 179 8.86 -11.48 3.09
C PRO A 179 9.07 -12.25 4.39
N PHE A 180 9.74 -11.65 5.37
CA PHE A 180 9.93 -12.22 6.70
C PHE A 180 8.60 -12.48 7.40
N THR A 181 7.73 -11.46 7.47
CA THR A 181 6.42 -11.58 8.12
C THR A 181 5.57 -12.67 7.47
N ARG A 182 5.52 -12.72 6.13
CA ARG A 182 4.76 -13.76 5.40
C ARG A 182 5.25 -15.17 5.70
N ARG A 183 6.57 -15.37 5.77
CA ARG A 183 7.15 -16.68 6.11
C ARG A 183 6.82 -17.08 7.54
N LEU A 184 6.84 -16.13 8.48
CA LEU A 184 6.43 -16.36 9.86
C LEU A 184 4.94 -16.74 9.94
N GLU A 185 4.08 -16.01 9.24
CA GLU A 185 2.64 -16.31 9.15
C GLU A 185 2.40 -17.70 8.54
N ALA A 186 3.07 -18.04 7.45
CA ALA A 186 2.98 -19.36 6.82
C ALA A 186 3.44 -20.48 7.76
N TYR A 187 4.51 -20.25 8.53
CA TYR A 187 4.97 -21.19 9.55
C TYR A 187 3.92 -21.38 10.65
N VAL A 188 3.36 -20.29 11.18
CA VAL A 188 2.32 -20.33 12.23
C VAL A 188 1.05 -21.01 11.70
N ALA A 189 0.62 -20.71 10.48
CA ALA A 189 -0.53 -21.33 9.82
C ALA A 189 -0.33 -22.85 9.65
N LYS A 190 0.86 -23.28 9.22
CA LYS A 190 1.21 -24.71 9.08
C LYS A 190 1.14 -25.43 10.43
N VAL A 191 1.62 -24.79 11.51
CA VAL A 191 1.54 -25.34 12.87
C VAL A 191 0.09 -25.41 13.35
N ARG A 192 -0.74 -24.42 13.02
CA ARG A 192 -2.14 -24.32 13.46
C ARG A 192 -3.15 -25.12 12.61
N ARG A 193 -2.74 -25.76 11.51
CA ARG A 193 -3.60 -26.54 10.59
C ARG A 193 -4.84 -25.75 10.10
N LEU A 194 -4.63 -24.58 9.49
CA LEU A 194 -5.74 -23.82 8.91
C LEU A 194 -6.40 -24.59 7.74
N ASP A 195 -7.73 -24.54 7.65
CA ASP A 195 -8.52 -25.17 6.57
C ASP A 195 -8.44 -24.38 5.25
N GLY A 196 -8.61 -25.07 4.10
CA GLY A 196 -8.26 -24.57 2.76
C GLY A 196 -8.98 -23.30 2.26
N VAL A 197 -10.15 -22.95 2.79
CA VAL A 197 -10.86 -21.69 2.41
C VAL A 197 -10.14 -20.46 2.99
N GLU A 198 -9.62 -20.58 4.21
CA GLU A 198 -8.88 -19.50 4.88
C GLU A 198 -7.52 -19.28 4.21
N GLU A 199 -6.94 -20.34 3.65
CA GLU A 199 -5.72 -20.28 2.86
C GLU A 199 -5.89 -19.44 1.57
N ILE A 200 -7.02 -19.61 0.87
CA ILE A 200 -7.32 -18.85 -0.36
C ILE A 200 -7.51 -17.36 -0.05
N LYS A 201 -8.31 -17.04 0.98
CA LYS A 201 -8.50 -15.65 1.44
C LYS A 201 -7.18 -15.01 1.86
N SER A 202 -6.33 -15.75 2.57
CA SER A 202 -4.99 -15.32 2.95
C SER A 202 -4.13 -14.98 1.73
N LYS A 203 -4.09 -15.86 0.72
CA LYS A 203 -3.32 -15.62 -0.52
C LYS A 203 -3.77 -14.36 -1.26
N ILE A 204 -5.08 -14.12 -1.37
CA ILE A 204 -5.62 -12.91 -2.00
C ILE A 204 -5.22 -11.66 -1.19
N ARG A 205 -5.34 -11.73 0.14
CA ARG A 205 -5.00 -10.62 1.05
C ARG A 205 -3.51 -10.27 1.04
N GLN A 206 -2.64 -11.23 0.79
CA GLN A 206 -1.20 -11.01 0.73
C GLN A 206 -0.81 -10.04 -0.39
N ALA A 207 -1.52 -9.98 -1.52
CA ALA A 207 -1.18 -9.09 -2.62
C ALA A 207 -1.37 -7.60 -2.29
N TYR A 208 -2.18 -7.28 -1.28
CA TYR A 208 -2.41 -5.91 -0.83
C TYR A 208 -1.30 -5.42 0.09
N LEU A 209 -1.01 -4.12 0.00
CA LEU A 209 -0.05 -3.47 0.89
C LEU A 209 -0.52 -3.53 2.37
N TRP A 210 -1.84 -3.58 2.57
CA TRP A 210 -2.52 -3.55 3.86
C TRP A 210 -3.15 -4.89 4.20
N GLY A 211 -2.32 -5.93 4.28
CA GLY A 211 -2.76 -7.25 4.76
C GLY A 211 -3.24 -7.21 6.22
N PRO A 212 -3.95 -8.26 6.69
CA PRO A 212 -4.35 -8.39 8.08
C PRO A 212 -3.18 -8.23 9.04
N ASP A 213 -3.48 -7.79 10.26
CA ASP A 213 -2.47 -7.69 11.32
C ASP A 213 -1.95 -9.08 11.70
N PRO A 214 -0.63 -9.29 11.76
CA PRO A 214 -0.07 -10.57 12.22
C PRO A 214 -0.55 -10.90 13.64
N GLY A 215 -0.82 -12.18 13.89
CA GLY A 215 -1.24 -12.67 15.21
C GLY A 215 -2.73 -12.49 15.52
N THR A 216 -3.30 -11.31 15.26
CA THR A 216 -4.73 -11.02 15.52
C THR A 216 -5.64 -11.30 14.33
N GLY A 217 -5.10 -11.23 13.10
CA GLY A 217 -5.88 -11.36 11.88
C GLY A 217 -6.84 -10.19 11.64
N ARG A 218 -6.71 -9.08 12.38
CA ARG A 218 -7.57 -7.91 12.23
C ARG A 218 -7.38 -7.30 10.84
N ASP A 219 -8.47 -7.26 10.08
CA ASP A 219 -8.49 -6.62 8.77
C ASP A 219 -8.39 -5.08 8.87
N TRP A 220 -7.84 -4.47 7.83
CA TRP A 220 -7.94 -3.04 7.64
C TRP A 220 -9.37 -2.63 7.29
N SER A 221 -9.79 -1.43 7.68
CA SER A 221 -11.08 -0.85 7.30
C SER A 221 -10.95 0.65 7.10
N SER A 222 -11.93 1.24 6.41
CA SER A 222 -11.97 2.70 6.21
C SER A 222 -12.06 3.45 7.55
N ASP A 223 -12.75 2.88 8.55
CA ASP A 223 -12.86 3.45 9.87
C ASP A 223 -11.56 3.37 10.67
N ARG A 224 -10.83 2.25 10.59
CA ARG A 224 -9.49 2.15 11.18
C ARG A 224 -8.57 3.24 10.63
N LEU A 225 -8.54 3.44 9.30
CA LEU A 225 -7.72 4.48 8.68
C LEU A 225 -8.12 5.88 9.18
N ARG A 226 -9.43 6.13 9.35
CA ARG A 226 -9.96 7.40 9.88
C ARG A 226 -9.52 7.63 11.32
N GLU A 227 -9.61 6.62 12.18
CA GLU A 227 -9.18 6.67 13.58
C GLU A 227 -7.68 6.94 13.70
N VAL A 228 -6.88 6.27 12.87
CA VAL A 228 -5.43 6.46 12.82
C VAL A 228 -5.09 7.88 12.36
N LEU A 229 -5.75 8.40 11.31
CA LEU A 229 -5.52 9.78 10.85
C LEU A 229 -5.81 10.78 11.97
N LYS A 230 -6.94 10.62 12.66
CA LYS A 230 -7.29 11.48 13.81
C LYS A 230 -6.21 11.42 14.89
N ARG A 231 -5.79 10.20 15.29
CA ARG A 231 -4.76 10.00 16.32
C ARG A 231 -3.45 10.68 15.95
N GLU A 232 -2.92 10.41 14.76
CA GLU A 232 -1.62 10.95 14.32
C GLU A 232 -1.67 12.47 14.18
N THR A 233 -2.80 13.03 13.69
CA THR A 233 -2.96 14.48 13.57
C THR A 233 -3.16 15.16 14.92
N THR A 234 -3.90 14.59 15.86
CA THR A 234 -3.99 15.09 17.24
C THR A 234 -2.61 15.15 17.89
N ILE A 235 -1.77 14.14 17.70
CA ILE A 235 -0.41 14.11 18.24
C ILE A 235 0.47 15.17 17.59
N GLY A 236 0.47 15.26 16.26
CA GLY A 236 1.41 16.12 15.53
C GLY A 236 0.95 17.56 15.29
N LEU A 237 -0.33 17.88 15.50
CA LEU A 237 -0.93 19.18 15.25
C LEU A 237 -1.55 19.77 16.52
N ASN A 238 -0.84 19.67 17.65
CA ASN A 238 -1.19 20.32 18.92
C ASN A 238 -2.64 20.06 19.36
N GLY A 239 -3.07 18.80 19.29
CA GLY A 239 -4.42 18.38 19.70
C GLY A 239 -5.47 18.39 18.60
N GLN A 240 -5.17 18.87 17.39
CA GLN A 240 -6.15 18.97 16.30
C GLN A 240 -6.38 17.63 15.59
N ALA A 241 -7.58 17.05 15.76
CA ALA A 241 -7.99 15.86 15.02
C ALA A 241 -8.51 16.23 13.61
N ILE A 242 -7.84 15.75 12.57
CA ILE A 242 -8.27 15.97 11.17
C ILE A 242 -8.99 14.72 10.64
N HIS A 243 -10.11 14.95 9.96
CA HIS A 243 -10.86 13.90 9.26
C HIS A 243 -10.42 13.82 7.79
N LEU A 244 -10.62 12.65 7.14
CA LEU A 244 -10.24 12.41 5.74
C LEU A 244 -10.72 13.50 4.75
N ASN A 245 -11.96 13.96 4.89
CA ASN A 245 -12.51 15.01 4.03
C ASN A 245 -11.86 16.37 4.29
N ALA A 246 -11.65 16.73 5.57
CA ALA A 246 -10.98 17.98 5.93
C ALA A 246 -9.53 17.99 5.41
N TYR A 247 -8.83 16.86 5.48
CA TYR A 247 -7.50 16.74 4.89
C TYR A 247 -7.52 16.91 3.37
N ARG A 248 -8.53 16.37 2.68
CA ARG A 248 -8.71 16.58 1.24
C ARG A 248 -8.84 18.07 0.89
N ASP A 249 -9.63 18.81 1.66
CA ASP A 249 -9.79 20.26 1.44
C ASP A 249 -8.49 21.02 1.70
N ILE A 250 -7.73 20.63 2.74
CA ILE A 250 -6.39 21.16 3.00
C ILE A 250 -5.45 20.88 1.82
N ALA A 251 -5.41 19.65 1.30
CA ALA A 251 -4.57 19.28 0.16
C ALA A 251 -4.94 20.05 -1.12
N ILE A 252 -6.23 20.28 -1.36
CA ILE A 252 -6.71 21.15 -2.44
C ILE A 252 -6.24 22.60 -2.23
N GLY A 253 -6.35 23.12 -1.01
CA GLY A 253 -5.87 24.45 -0.65
C GLY A 253 -4.36 24.62 -0.88
N ILE A 254 -3.56 23.64 -0.45
CA ILE A 254 -2.11 23.60 -0.68
C ILE A 254 -1.82 23.61 -2.18
N SER A 255 -2.47 22.73 -2.95
CA SER A 255 -2.30 22.67 -4.39
C SER A 255 -2.59 24.01 -5.06
N ARG A 256 -3.75 24.62 -4.79
CA ARG A 256 -4.13 25.93 -5.37
C ARG A 256 -3.16 27.05 -5.00
N ARG A 257 -2.58 27.01 -3.79
CA ARG A 257 -1.70 28.07 -3.29
C ARG A 257 -0.26 27.96 -3.80
N PHE A 258 0.25 26.74 -3.95
CA PHE A 258 1.67 26.47 -4.16
C PHE A 258 1.99 25.77 -5.49
N ILE A 259 1.00 25.16 -6.14
CA ILE A 259 1.15 24.46 -7.43
C ILE A 259 0.37 25.25 -8.48
N ARG A 260 1.06 25.87 -9.44
CA ARG A 260 0.40 26.64 -10.52
C ARG A 260 -0.27 25.68 -11.52
N PRO A 261 -1.38 26.07 -12.18
CA PRO A 261 -2.09 25.22 -13.16
C PRO A 261 -1.20 24.70 -14.30
N SER A 262 -0.18 25.47 -14.70
CA SER A 262 0.78 25.12 -15.76
C SER A 262 1.88 24.12 -15.34
N SER A 263 1.92 23.74 -14.06
CA SER A 263 2.89 22.78 -13.49
C SER A 263 2.25 21.46 -13.06
N ALA A 264 0.97 21.23 -13.40
CA ALA A 264 0.38 19.90 -13.39
C ALA A 264 1.02 19.11 -14.54
N ALA A 265 2.18 18.53 -14.23
CA ALA A 265 3.09 17.90 -15.18
C ALA A 265 2.34 16.95 -16.11
N HIS A 266 2.44 17.22 -17.41
CA HIS A 266 2.48 16.18 -18.42
C HIS A 266 3.70 15.30 -18.14
N LEU A 267 3.62 14.41 -17.15
CA LEU A 267 4.41 13.19 -17.15
C LEU A 267 4.04 12.43 -18.42
N SER A 268 5.01 11.73 -19.02
CA SER A 268 4.88 11.23 -20.39
C SER A 268 3.53 10.53 -20.58
N HIS A 269 2.72 11.08 -21.49
CA HIS A 269 1.42 10.52 -21.85
C HIS A 269 1.55 9.02 -22.19
N VAL A 270 2.72 8.61 -22.66
CA VAL A 270 3.09 7.24 -23.01
C VAL A 270 3.22 6.32 -21.80
N ALA A 271 4.00 6.66 -20.76
CA ALA A 271 4.13 5.80 -19.58
C ALA A 271 2.79 5.68 -18.86
N GLY A 272 2.10 6.80 -18.64
CA GLY A 272 0.76 6.82 -18.08
C GLY A 272 -0.25 6.00 -18.90
N MET A 273 -0.11 5.98 -20.24
CA MET A 273 -0.90 5.12 -21.12
C MET A 273 -0.50 3.64 -21.02
N ILE A 274 0.77 3.29 -20.81
CA ILE A 274 1.20 1.89 -20.65
C ILE A 274 0.70 1.32 -19.33
N TYR A 275 0.87 2.08 -18.23
CA TYR A 275 0.32 1.74 -16.92
C TYR A 275 -1.21 1.67 -16.97
N SER A 276 -1.88 2.61 -17.64
CA SER A 276 -3.33 2.60 -17.75
C SER A 276 -3.84 1.44 -18.61
N ARG A 277 -3.27 1.26 -19.82
CA ARG A 277 -3.65 0.23 -20.79
C ARG A 277 -3.54 -1.15 -20.20
N GLY A 278 -2.44 -1.43 -19.51
CA GLY A 278 -2.24 -2.69 -18.82
C GLY A 278 -3.27 -2.98 -17.73
N ILE A 279 -3.75 -1.94 -17.05
CA ILE A 279 -4.79 -2.07 -16.03
C ILE A 279 -6.19 -2.13 -16.69
N THR A 280 -6.45 -1.43 -17.80
CA THR A 280 -7.75 -1.42 -18.51
C THR A 280 -8.02 -2.66 -19.37
N GLU A 281 -7.00 -3.35 -19.89
CA GLU A 281 -7.15 -4.53 -20.75
C GLU A 281 -7.38 -5.86 -19.97
N GLN A 282 -7.72 -5.80 -18.68
CA GLN A 282 -7.94 -7.00 -17.86
C GLN A 282 -9.27 -7.71 -18.26
N PRO A 283 -9.29 -9.04 -18.44
CA PRO A 283 -10.52 -9.77 -18.76
C PRO A 283 -11.53 -9.66 -17.61
N GLY A 284 -12.78 -9.29 -17.95
CA GLY A 284 -13.86 -8.96 -17.00
C GLY A 284 -14.15 -7.46 -16.87
N PHE A 285 -13.35 -6.60 -17.49
CA PHE A 285 -13.53 -5.13 -17.50
C PHE A 285 -14.26 -4.59 -18.74
N VAL A 286 -14.58 -5.46 -19.70
CA VAL A 286 -15.53 -5.17 -20.78
C VAL A 286 -16.92 -5.54 -20.27
N SER A 287 -17.77 -4.54 -20.05
CA SER A 287 -19.21 -4.77 -19.88
C SER A 287 -19.71 -5.43 -21.16
N THR A 288 -20.15 -6.69 -21.08
CA THR A 288 -21.13 -7.19 -22.04
C THR A 288 -22.43 -6.45 -21.75
N ASP A 289 -22.87 -5.64 -22.71
CA ASP A 289 -24.01 -4.70 -22.62
C ASP A 289 -25.39 -5.36 -22.40
N ASP A 290 -25.44 -6.63 -22.04
CA ASP A 290 -26.70 -7.33 -21.83
C ASP A 290 -27.07 -7.30 -20.34
N GLY A 291 -28.08 -6.49 -20.02
CA GLY A 291 -28.67 -6.33 -18.68
C GLY A 291 -29.32 -7.62 -18.14
N GLY A 292 -28.51 -8.66 -17.91
CA GLY A 292 -28.90 -9.92 -17.31
C GLY A 292 -28.07 -10.17 -16.03
N ALA A 293 -28.80 -10.40 -14.93
CA ALA A 293 -28.38 -10.94 -13.63
C ALA A 293 -26.92 -10.70 -13.19
N GLU A 294 -26.74 -10.00 -12.06
CA GLU A 294 -25.48 -9.93 -11.30
C GLU A 294 -24.82 -11.31 -11.21
N SER A 295 -23.87 -11.59 -12.10
CA SER A 295 -23.14 -12.83 -12.05
C SER A 295 -22.21 -12.75 -10.85
N ALA A 296 -22.17 -13.81 -10.04
CA ALA A 296 -21.29 -13.93 -8.87
C ALA A 296 -19.79 -13.71 -9.22
N LEU A 297 -19.44 -13.72 -10.51
CA LEU A 297 -18.11 -13.42 -11.04
C LEU A 297 -17.77 -11.92 -11.04
N GLY A 298 -18.74 -11.01 -11.21
CA GLY A 298 -18.49 -9.56 -11.17
C GLY A 298 -18.12 -9.06 -9.76
N LEU A 299 -18.72 -9.66 -8.73
CA LEU A 299 -18.40 -9.37 -7.33
C LEU A 299 -17.06 -9.96 -6.89
N ALA A 300 -16.48 -10.94 -7.58
CA ALA A 300 -15.17 -11.50 -7.22
C ALA A 300 -13.99 -10.53 -7.50
N GLN A 301 -14.23 -9.45 -8.26
CA GLN A 301 -13.19 -8.57 -8.80
C GLN A 301 -12.93 -7.31 -7.95
N PHE A 302 -13.87 -6.94 -7.08
CA PHE A 302 -13.67 -5.83 -6.15
C PHE A 302 -12.86 -6.26 -4.92
N SER A 303 -11.90 -5.44 -4.51
CA SER A 303 -11.26 -5.61 -3.20
C SER A 303 -12.31 -5.53 -2.08
N PRO A 304 -12.04 -6.11 -0.89
CA PRO A 304 -12.97 -6.05 0.23
C PRO A 304 -13.41 -4.62 0.58
N TRP A 305 -12.50 -3.66 0.52
CA TRP A 305 -12.77 -2.25 0.81
C TRP A 305 -13.58 -1.54 -0.28
N GLN A 306 -13.44 -1.95 -1.54
CA GLN A 306 -14.29 -1.43 -2.62
C GLN A 306 -15.72 -1.96 -2.48
N LYS A 307 -15.89 -3.23 -2.07
CA LYS A 307 -17.22 -3.79 -1.78
C LYS A 307 -17.90 -3.06 -0.63
N GLU A 308 -17.18 -2.85 0.47
CA GLU A 308 -17.65 -2.06 1.62
C GLU A 308 -18.13 -0.67 1.17
N ALA A 309 -17.38 -0.02 0.30
CA ALA A 309 -17.71 1.30 -0.23
C ALA A 309 -18.91 1.33 -1.19
N GLU A 310 -19.16 0.24 -1.93
CA GLU A 310 -20.32 0.11 -2.82
C GLU A 310 -21.60 -0.16 -2.01
N ILE A 311 -21.54 -1.09 -1.05
CA ILE A 311 -22.66 -1.38 -0.12
C ILE A 311 -23.09 -0.09 0.59
N GLY A 312 -22.13 0.63 1.18
CA GLY A 312 -22.43 1.89 1.85
C GLY A 312 -22.89 3.02 0.92
N ARG A 313 -22.72 2.91 -0.41
CA ARG A 313 -23.32 3.84 -1.39
C ARG A 313 -24.77 3.47 -1.67
N THR A 314 -25.04 2.18 -1.86
CA THR A 314 -26.37 1.65 -2.13
C THR A 314 -27.30 1.91 -0.94
N GLU A 315 -26.86 1.63 0.29
CA GLU A 315 -27.64 1.89 1.51
C GLU A 315 -28.04 3.38 1.65
N ARG A 316 -27.13 4.30 1.34
CA ARG A 316 -27.41 5.74 1.35
C ARG A 316 -28.35 6.20 0.25
N ARG A 317 -28.44 5.47 -0.85
CA ARG A 317 -29.35 5.76 -1.97
C ARG A 317 -30.79 5.36 -1.65
N TRP A 318 -31.01 4.38 -0.78
CA TRP A 318 -32.33 3.91 -0.35
C TRP A 318 -32.85 4.61 0.92
N GLN A 319 -32.07 5.52 1.50
CA GLN A 319 -32.44 6.34 2.67
C GLN A 319 -32.81 7.79 2.30
N LEU A 320 -32.97 8.09 1.00
CA LEU A 320 -33.40 9.37 0.44
C LEU A 320 -34.68 9.18 -0.38
#